data_AF-A0A920IKJ2-F1
#
_entry.id   AF-A0A920IKJ2-F1
#
_cell.length_a   1.000
_cell.length_b   1.000
_cell.length_c   1.000
_cell.angle_alpha   90.00
_cell.angle_beta   90.00
_cell.angle_gamma   90.00
#
_symmetry.space_group_name_H-M   'P 1'
#
loop_
_entity.id
_entity.type
_entity.pdbx_description
1 polymer ?
#
loop_
_entity_poly.entity_id
_entity_poly.type
_entity_poly.pdbx_seq_one_letter_code
_entity_poly.pdbx_strand_id
1 'polypeptide(L)'
;MLKEVLCSLIDTGLVGGEALAVWNSLWIFVVYSTLTGTQDARFVADTWITYGLVCSPIMFIAIVVTATGTHRHIEDLHAPELERKTLGIIIKELYETMTVSRNYIILFIAMIMMGVAGGIGTNLTLYYYSFFWEFTPLNILTIGLSLFLAPLVGLFVSPFLANKFGKKNGALFLFATSLTVENGIIILRLLGFLPENGSPIVLAGVLIFHFIGVATSVISFTTLNSMVWDTVEEVEIKTGRRMEGTLLAARSFAQKCMSGAGAFAAGMILTFAAWPENAVPGQVDSEILFTFGVTAVTASIILWAISLFTISFVTTTKESHEEKLNELNYIDMTE
;
A
#
# COMPACT_ATOMS: atom_id res chain seq x y z
N MET A 1 9.96 16.73 7.71
CA MET A 1 9.78 15.27 7.93
C MET A 1 8.48 14.87 8.63
N LEU A 2 8.21 15.17 9.92
CA LEU A 2 6.94 14.72 10.56
C LEU A 2 5.70 15.30 9.84
N LYS A 3 5.75 16.58 9.43
CA LYS A 3 4.72 17.22 8.59
C LYS A 3 4.60 16.56 7.20
N GLU A 4 5.72 16.28 6.52
CA GLU A 4 5.74 15.56 5.23
C GLU A 4 5.16 14.14 5.34
N VAL A 5 5.45 13.42 6.43
CA VAL A 5 4.93 12.08 6.69
C VAL A 5 3.44 12.16 6.99
N LEU A 6 2.98 13.14 7.79
CA LEU A 6 1.55 13.36 8.00
C LEU A 6 0.82 13.72 6.70
N CYS A 7 1.33 14.67 5.92
CA CYS A 7 0.74 15.02 4.62
C CYS A 7 0.74 13.83 3.68
N SER A 8 1.84 13.09 3.57
CA SER A 8 1.92 11.90 2.71
C SER A 8 0.98 10.78 3.16
N LEU A 9 0.80 10.55 4.47
CA LEU A 9 -0.18 9.59 5.00
C LEU A 9 -1.62 10.00 4.71
N ILE A 10 -1.91 11.31 4.72
CA ILE A 10 -3.22 11.86 4.37
C ILE A 10 -3.44 11.78 2.85
N ASP A 11 -2.46 12.20 2.05
CA ASP A 11 -2.50 12.22 0.57
C ASP A 11 -2.59 10.82 -0.04
N THR A 12 -1.90 9.85 0.56
CA THR A 12 -1.99 8.45 0.12
C THR A 12 -3.31 7.79 0.52
N GLY A 13 -4.08 8.43 1.40
CA GLY A 13 -5.33 7.89 1.93
C GLY A 13 -5.13 6.59 2.72
N LEU A 14 -3.90 6.23 3.09
CA LEU A 14 -3.57 4.93 3.68
C LEU A 14 -4.27 4.73 5.04
N VAL A 15 -4.26 5.77 5.88
CA VAL A 15 -4.95 5.75 7.18
C VAL A 15 -6.46 5.61 6.98
N GLY A 16 -7.04 6.32 6.00
CA GLY A 16 -8.45 6.22 5.66
C GLY A 16 -8.82 4.86 5.07
N GLY A 17 -7.97 4.29 4.21
CA GLY A 17 -8.16 2.98 3.59
C GLY A 17 -8.12 1.83 4.60
N GLU A 18 -7.16 1.82 5.51
CA GLU A 18 -7.07 0.84 6.60
C GLU A 18 -8.22 1.01 7.60
N ALA A 19 -8.61 2.25 7.93
CA ALA A 19 -9.79 2.53 8.74
C ALA A 19 -11.06 1.96 8.09
N LEU A 20 -11.18 2.12 6.76
CA LEU A 20 -12.27 1.56 5.99
C LEU A 20 -12.24 0.04 6.01
N ALA A 21 -11.06 -0.58 5.86
CA ALA A 21 -10.90 -2.04 5.93
C ALA A 21 -11.33 -2.61 7.29
N VAL A 22 -10.98 -1.94 8.40
CA VAL A 22 -11.44 -2.31 9.74
C VAL A 22 -12.94 -2.13 9.89
N TRP A 23 -13.48 -1.01 9.41
CA TRP A 23 -14.93 -0.76 9.40
C TRP A 23 -15.68 -1.82 8.61
N ASN A 24 -15.15 -2.21 7.45
CA ASN A 24 -15.68 -3.25 6.59
C ASN A 24 -15.65 -4.62 7.28
N SER A 25 -14.55 -4.91 7.97
CA SER A 25 -14.40 -6.13 8.78
C SER A 25 -15.44 -6.17 9.90
N LEU A 26 -15.66 -5.07 10.62
CA LEU A 26 -16.68 -4.98 11.66
C LEU A 26 -18.09 -5.24 11.12
N TRP A 27 -18.44 -4.68 9.96
CA TRP A 27 -19.76 -4.88 9.37
C TRP A 27 -19.99 -6.31 8.90
N ILE A 28 -19.03 -6.90 8.19
CA ILE A 28 -19.13 -8.27 7.68
C ILE A 28 -19.10 -9.29 8.82
N PHE A 29 -18.11 -9.19 9.70
CA PHE A 29 -17.81 -10.24 10.68
C PHE A 29 -18.58 -10.12 11.99
N VAL A 30 -19.06 -8.93 12.36
CA VAL A 30 -19.79 -8.72 13.61
C VAL A 30 -21.24 -8.38 13.34
N VAL A 31 -21.51 -7.29 12.60
CA VAL A 31 -22.87 -6.76 12.50
C VAL A 31 -23.79 -7.69 11.72
N TYR A 32 -23.42 -8.06 10.49
CA TYR A 32 -24.25 -8.91 9.65
C TYR A 32 -24.37 -10.35 10.18
N SER A 33 -23.26 -10.92 10.65
CA SER A 33 -23.24 -12.26 11.27
C SER A 33 -24.14 -12.34 12.50
N THR A 34 -24.18 -11.29 13.32
CA THR A 34 -25.05 -11.23 14.52
C THR A 34 -26.53 -11.05 14.14
N LEU A 35 -26.82 -10.26 13.11
CA LEU A 35 -28.20 -9.99 12.67
C LEU A 35 -28.87 -11.21 12.01
N THR A 36 -28.10 -12.02 11.29
CA THR A 36 -28.63 -13.15 10.50
C THR A 36 -28.49 -14.50 11.21
N GLY A 37 -27.76 -14.57 12.33
CA GLY A 37 -27.51 -15.82 13.06
C GLY A 37 -26.68 -16.84 12.27
N THR A 38 -26.03 -16.44 11.18
CA THR A 38 -25.17 -17.31 10.37
C THR A 38 -23.86 -17.61 11.08
N GLN A 39 -23.34 -18.83 10.94
CA GLN A 39 -22.04 -19.22 11.51
C GLN A 39 -20.85 -18.47 10.90
N ASP A 40 -20.95 -17.97 9.65
CA ASP A 40 -19.94 -17.10 9.04
C ASP A 40 -20.50 -16.33 7.83
N ALA A 41 -20.56 -14.99 7.94
CA ALA A 41 -21.16 -14.14 6.92
C ALA A 41 -20.33 -14.03 5.62
N ARG A 42 -19.03 -14.40 5.61
CA ARG A 42 -18.16 -14.29 4.42
C ARG A 42 -18.63 -15.11 3.23
N PHE A 43 -19.19 -16.28 3.50
CA PHE A 43 -19.53 -17.27 2.48
C PHE A 43 -20.96 -17.10 1.94
N VAL A 44 -21.71 -16.12 2.47
CA VAL A 44 -23.07 -15.83 2.05
C VAL A 44 -23.05 -14.67 1.05
N ALA A 45 -23.59 -14.91 -0.15
CA ALA A 45 -23.61 -13.91 -1.23
C ALA A 45 -24.37 -12.62 -0.82
N ASP A 46 -25.49 -12.77 -0.10
CA ASP A 46 -26.33 -11.65 0.35
C ASP A 46 -25.60 -10.68 1.31
N THR A 47 -24.60 -11.18 2.04
CA THR A 47 -23.74 -10.35 2.89
C THR A 47 -23.04 -9.29 2.05
N TRP A 48 -22.49 -9.68 0.89
CA TRP A 48 -21.72 -8.78 0.03
C TRP A 48 -22.59 -7.71 -0.63
N ILE A 49 -23.84 -8.03 -0.95
CA ILE A 49 -24.84 -7.07 -1.45
C ILE A 49 -25.15 -6.04 -0.35
N THR A 50 -25.50 -6.53 0.85
CA THR A 50 -25.83 -5.66 1.99
C THR A 50 -24.65 -4.77 2.37
N TYR A 51 -23.45 -5.35 2.38
CA TYR A 51 -22.20 -4.65 2.59
C TYR A 51 -22.00 -3.49 1.60
N GLY A 52 -22.21 -3.71 0.30
CA GLY A 52 -22.12 -2.65 -0.71
C GLY A 52 -23.15 -1.53 -0.50
N LEU A 53 -24.38 -1.88 -0.12
CA LEU A 53 -25.45 -0.93 0.18
C LEU A 53 -25.18 -0.09 1.43
N VAL A 54 -24.52 -0.65 2.45
CA VAL A 54 -24.20 0.08 3.70
C VAL A 54 -22.93 0.93 3.54
N CYS A 55 -21.91 0.43 2.82
CA CYS A 55 -20.66 1.17 2.66
C CYS A 55 -20.76 2.31 1.63
N SER A 56 -21.65 2.21 0.63
CA SER A 56 -21.76 3.24 -0.41
C SER A 56 -22.23 4.62 0.08
N PRO A 57 -23.22 4.78 0.99
CA PRO A 57 -23.59 6.08 1.52
C PRO A 57 -22.49 6.67 2.41
N ILE A 58 -21.80 5.84 3.19
CA ILE A 58 -20.69 6.28 4.05
C ILE A 58 -19.56 6.83 3.19
N MET A 59 -19.19 6.12 2.11
CA MET A 59 -18.19 6.58 1.16
C MET A 59 -18.63 7.87 0.48
N PHE A 60 -19.89 7.96 0.05
CA PHE A 60 -20.44 9.18 -0.55
C PHE A 60 -20.36 10.38 0.41
N ILE A 61 -20.78 10.20 1.67
CA ILE A 61 -20.71 11.24 2.70
C ILE A 61 -19.26 11.66 2.94
N ALA A 62 -18.34 10.71 3.07
CA ALA A 62 -16.92 11.00 3.26
C ALA A 62 -16.37 11.85 2.10
N ILE A 63 -16.67 11.49 0.85
CA ILE A 63 -16.27 12.26 -0.33
C ILE A 63 -16.86 13.67 -0.30
N VAL A 64 -18.15 13.82 0.00
CA VAL A 64 -18.81 15.14 0.06
C VAL A 64 -18.23 16.00 1.16
N VAL A 65 -18.01 15.46 2.36
CA VAL A 65 -17.41 16.17 3.50
C VAL A 65 -15.98 16.60 3.17
N THR A 66 -15.16 15.71 2.60
CA THR A 66 -13.80 16.05 2.20
C THR A 66 -13.78 17.10 1.08
N ALA A 67 -14.62 16.95 0.05
CA ALA A 67 -14.70 17.90 -1.05
C ALA A 67 -15.16 19.28 -0.58
N THR A 68 -16.22 19.37 0.22
CA THR A 68 -16.72 20.65 0.76
C THR A 68 -15.75 21.29 1.74
N GLY A 69 -15.12 20.51 2.61
CA GLY A 69 -14.13 21.00 3.58
C GLY A 69 -12.83 21.50 2.93
N THR A 70 -12.44 20.92 1.80
CA THR A 70 -11.26 21.34 1.02
C THR A 70 -11.58 22.46 0.03
N HIS A 71 -12.84 22.61 -0.41
CA HIS A 71 -13.26 23.58 -1.42
C HIS A 71 -12.82 25.02 -1.13
N ARG A 72 -12.83 25.43 0.14
CA ARG A 72 -12.40 26.78 0.57
C ARG A 72 -10.93 27.10 0.30
N HIS A 73 -10.06 26.09 0.15
CA HIS A 73 -8.63 26.31 -0.08
C HIS A 73 -8.29 26.47 -1.58
N ILE A 74 -9.28 26.39 -2.47
CA ILE A 74 -9.05 26.59 -3.90
C ILE A 74 -8.56 28.02 -4.19
N GLU A 75 -9.03 29.00 -3.40
CA GLU A 75 -8.62 30.40 -3.52
C GLU A 75 -7.14 30.62 -3.13
N ASP A 76 -6.56 29.75 -2.31
CA ASP A 76 -5.18 29.82 -1.84
C ASP A 76 -4.17 29.15 -2.81
N LEU A 77 -4.66 28.44 -3.83
CA LEU A 77 -3.82 27.70 -4.77
C LEU A 77 -3.35 28.59 -5.93
N HIS A 78 -2.11 28.38 -6.38
CA HIS A 78 -1.58 29.04 -7.57
C HIS A 78 -2.43 28.68 -8.80
N ALA A 79 -3.03 29.68 -9.45
CA ALA A 79 -3.77 29.49 -10.69
C ALA A 79 -2.79 29.33 -11.87
N PRO A 80 -2.65 28.12 -12.45
CA PRO A 80 -1.80 27.94 -13.63
C PRO A 80 -2.41 28.65 -14.83
N GLU A 81 -1.58 29.06 -15.79
CA GLU A 81 -2.08 29.52 -17.08
C GLU A 81 -2.90 28.40 -17.74
N LEU A 82 -4.14 28.71 -18.13
CA LEU A 82 -5.07 27.78 -18.75
C LEU A 82 -4.64 27.48 -20.19
N GLU A 83 -3.62 26.65 -20.34
CA GLU A 83 -3.24 26.11 -21.65
C GLU A 83 -4.10 24.89 -21.99
N ARG A 84 -4.86 24.97 -23.09
CA ARG A 84 -5.51 23.79 -23.66
C ARG A 84 -4.46 22.89 -24.30
N LYS A 85 -3.96 21.93 -23.52
CA LYS A 85 -3.02 20.92 -24.02
C LYS A 85 -3.77 19.77 -24.68
N THR A 86 -3.28 19.31 -25.83
CA THR A 86 -3.75 18.08 -26.44
C THR A 86 -3.19 16.87 -25.69
N LEU A 87 -3.88 15.73 -25.76
CA LEU A 87 -3.46 14.49 -25.07
C LEU A 87 -2.01 14.09 -25.40
N GLY A 88 -1.58 14.29 -26.65
CA GLY A 88 -0.22 14.01 -27.09
C GLY A 88 0.84 14.90 -26.42
N ILE A 89 0.52 16.17 -26.17
CA ILE A 89 1.41 17.09 -25.44
C ILE A 89 1.50 16.66 -23.97
N ILE A 90 0.39 16.28 -23.35
CA ILE A 90 0.36 15.79 -21.96
C ILE A 90 1.23 14.53 -21.82
N ILE A 91 1.09 13.56 -22.73
CA ILE A 91 1.91 12.33 -22.71
C ILE A 91 3.39 12.66 -22.92
N LYS A 92 3.71 13.59 -23.83
CA LYS A 92 5.08 14.03 -24.07
C LYS A 92 5.69 14.69 -22.83
N GLU A 93 4.95 15.61 -22.18
CA GLU A 93 5.39 16.27 -20.95
C GLU A 93 5.56 15.27 -19.81
N LEU A 94 4.68 14.29 -19.69
CA LEU A 94 4.79 13.21 -18.72
C LEU A 94 6.05 12.38 -18.95
N TYR A 95 6.31 12.00 -20.21
CA TYR A 95 7.52 11.26 -20.59
C TYR A 95 8.80 12.08 -20.32
N GLU A 96 8.81 13.35 -20.69
CA GLU A 96 9.91 14.27 -20.44
C GLU A 96 10.16 14.41 -18.93
N THR A 97 9.12 14.70 -18.16
CA THR A 97 9.18 14.77 -16.70
C THR A 97 9.78 13.51 -16.07
N MET A 98 9.32 12.34 -16.51
CA MET A 98 9.80 11.05 -16.00
C MET A 98 11.26 10.78 -16.36
N THR A 99 11.72 11.22 -17.53
CA THR A 99 13.06 10.90 -18.07
C THR A 99 14.11 11.95 -17.71
N VAL A 100 13.71 13.18 -17.37
CA VAL A 100 14.57 14.30 -16.98
C VAL A 100 15.31 14.02 -15.66
N SER A 101 14.68 13.32 -14.71
CA SER A 101 15.33 12.84 -13.50
C SER A 101 15.50 11.32 -13.54
N ARG A 102 16.76 10.87 -13.58
CA ARG A 102 17.11 9.46 -13.43
C ARG A 102 16.59 8.88 -12.11
N ASN A 103 16.59 9.67 -11.04
CA ASN A 103 16.10 9.22 -9.74
C ASN A 103 14.57 9.08 -9.74
N TYR A 104 13.84 9.97 -10.42
CA TYR A 104 12.38 9.86 -10.56
C TYR A 104 11.98 8.54 -11.21
N ILE A 105 12.55 8.20 -12.38
CA ILE A 105 12.15 6.96 -13.08
C ILE A 105 12.49 5.70 -12.29
N ILE A 106 13.63 5.69 -11.58
CA ILE A 106 14.02 4.58 -10.71
C ILE A 106 13.02 4.42 -9.57
N LEU A 107 12.68 5.50 -8.87
CA LEU A 107 11.69 5.50 -7.78
C LEU A 107 10.30 5.09 -8.28
N PHE A 108 9.90 5.58 -9.45
CA PHE A 108 8.61 5.28 -10.05
C PHE A 108 8.47 3.80 -10.42
N ILE A 109 9.49 3.21 -11.06
CA ILE A 109 9.51 1.78 -11.38
C ILE A 109 9.49 0.93 -10.10
N ALA A 110 10.30 1.30 -9.10
CA ALA A 110 10.30 0.62 -7.82
C ALA A 110 8.91 0.64 -7.18
N MET A 111 8.26 1.81 -7.13
CA MET A 111 6.90 1.93 -6.61
C MET A 111 5.88 1.07 -7.36
N ILE A 112 6.00 0.95 -8.69
CA ILE A 112 5.15 0.05 -9.48
C ILE A 112 5.30 -1.39 -9.01
N MET A 113 6.52 -1.89 -8.92
CA MET A 113 6.78 -3.27 -8.49
C MET A 113 6.29 -3.51 -7.06
N MET A 114 6.47 -2.53 -6.17
CA MET A 114 5.97 -2.55 -4.80
C MET A 114 4.45 -2.62 -4.75
N GLY A 115 3.77 -1.76 -5.51
CA GLY A 115 2.31 -1.69 -5.50
C GLY A 115 1.66 -2.93 -6.09
N VAL A 116 2.23 -3.51 -7.15
CA VAL A 116 1.75 -4.80 -7.70
C VAL A 116 1.87 -5.89 -6.65
N ALA A 117 3.01 -5.97 -5.98
CA ALA A 117 3.27 -7.04 -5.03
C ALA A 117 2.50 -6.87 -3.71
N GLY A 118 2.30 -5.63 -3.24
CA GLY A 118 1.35 -5.32 -2.18
C GLY A 118 -0.09 -5.68 -2.59
N GLY A 119 -0.47 -5.39 -3.84
CA GLY A 119 -1.75 -5.78 -4.41
C GLY A 119 -1.97 -7.30 -4.42
N ILE A 120 -0.96 -8.11 -4.74
CA ILE A 120 -1.05 -9.58 -4.60
C ILE A 120 -1.38 -9.96 -3.17
N GLY A 121 -0.64 -9.40 -2.19
CA GLY A 121 -0.87 -9.62 -0.77
C GLY A 121 -2.32 -9.33 -0.38
N THR A 122 -2.78 -8.10 -0.65
CA THR A 122 -4.14 -7.65 -0.31
C THR A 122 -5.24 -8.51 -0.93
N ASN A 123 -5.09 -8.91 -2.20
CA ASN A 123 -6.09 -9.73 -2.90
C ASN A 123 -6.10 -11.19 -2.41
N LEU A 124 -4.96 -11.72 -1.98
CA LEU A 124 -4.85 -13.07 -1.43
C LEU A 124 -5.12 -13.14 0.08
N THR A 125 -5.17 -12.01 0.79
CA THR A 125 -5.37 -11.96 2.25
C THR A 125 -6.57 -12.77 2.71
N LEU A 126 -7.73 -12.66 2.04
CA LEU A 126 -8.93 -13.41 2.42
C LEU A 126 -8.75 -14.93 2.20
N TYR A 127 -7.99 -15.32 1.18
CA TYR A 127 -7.67 -16.72 0.91
C TYR A 127 -6.74 -17.28 2.00
N TYR A 128 -5.72 -16.51 2.39
CA TYR A 128 -4.86 -16.86 3.51
C TYR A 128 -5.68 -17.03 4.79
N TYR A 129 -6.49 -16.03 5.16
CA TYR A 129 -7.25 -16.08 6.40
C TYR A 129 -8.30 -17.18 6.42
N SER A 130 -9.04 -17.36 5.32
CA SER A 130 -10.19 -18.28 5.30
C SER A 130 -9.78 -19.73 5.06
N PHE A 131 -8.77 -19.99 4.22
CA PHE A 131 -8.45 -21.34 3.76
C PHE A 131 -7.07 -21.83 4.19
N PHE A 132 -6.05 -20.96 4.19
CA PHE A 132 -4.70 -21.36 4.58
C PHE A 132 -4.54 -21.47 6.10
N TRP A 133 -5.05 -20.46 6.83
CA TRP A 133 -5.01 -20.38 8.29
C TRP A 133 -6.30 -20.84 8.97
N GLU A 134 -7.40 -20.94 8.22
CA GLU A 134 -8.73 -21.32 8.71
C GLU A 134 -9.19 -20.47 9.92
N PHE A 135 -8.92 -19.16 9.86
CA PHE A 135 -9.26 -18.24 10.92
C PHE A 135 -10.77 -18.00 11.01
N THR A 136 -11.23 -17.98 12.26
CA THR A 136 -12.59 -17.58 12.61
C THR A 136 -12.82 -16.09 12.29
N PRO A 137 -14.07 -15.65 12.11
CA PRO A 137 -14.43 -14.23 11.97
C PRO A 137 -13.80 -13.33 13.04
N LEU A 138 -13.79 -13.79 14.30
CA LEU A 138 -13.25 -13.04 15.43
C LEU A 138 -11.72 -12.89 15.32
N ASN A 139 -11.01 -13.93 14.87
CA ASN A 139 -9.56 -13.86 14.65
C ASN A 139 -9.22 -12.82 13.57
N ILE A 140 -9.97 -12.80 12.47
CA ILE A 140 -9.76 -11.85 11.37
C ILE A 140 -10.08 -10.43 11.81
N LEU A 141 -11.17 -10.24 12.55
CA LEU A 141 -11.49 -8.95 13.16
C LEU A 141 -10.36 -8.48 14.07
N THR A 142 -9.83 -9.36 14.91
CA THR A 142 -8.72 -9.04 15.83
C THR A 142 -7.48 -8.58 15.06
N ILE A 143 -7.14 -9.29 13.99
CA ILE A 143 -6.04 -8.89 13.09
C ILE A 143 -6.35 -7.52 12.48
N GLY A 144 -7.54 -7.32 11.90
CA GLY A 144 -7.95 -6.05 11.31
C GLY A 144 -7.84 -4.87 12.29
N LEU A 145 -8.35 -5.02 13.51
CA LEU A 145 -8.25 -3.99 14.56
C LEU A 145 -6.79 -3.67 14.91
N SER A 146 -5.90 -4.67 14.92
CA SER A 146 -4.48 -4.44 15.16
C SER A 146 -3.82 -3.64 14.03
N LEU A 147 -4.21 -3.89 12.77
CA LEU A 147 -3.65 -3.20 11.61
C LEU A 147 -4.01 -1.71 11.56
N PHE A 148 -5.15 -1.31 12.13
CA PHE A 148 -5.49 0.11 12.29
C PHE A 148 -4.43 0.89 13.07
N LEU A 149 -3.72 0.24 14.00
CA LEU A 149 -2.67 0.87 14.79
C LEU A 149 -1.32 0.95 14.03
N ALA A 150 -1.15 0.20 12.94
CA ALA A 150 0.12 0.12 12.23
C ALA A 150 0.57 1.47 11.62
N PRO A 151 -0.31 2.27 10.96
CA PRO A 151 0.06 3.60 10.50
C PRO A 151 0.43 4.57 11.63
N LEU A 152 -0.18 4.42 12.83
CA LEU A 152 0.13 5.26 13.99
C LEU A 152 1.56 5.04 14.47
N VAL A 153 2.03 3.78 14.48
CA VAL A 153 3.44 3.47 14.77
C VAL A 153 4.35 4.17 13.76
N GLY A 154 3.94 4.22 12.48
CA GLY A 154 4.71 4.88 11.44
C GLY A 154 4.92 6.38 11.63
N LEU A 155 3.95 7.08 12.24
CA LEU A 155 4.10 8.50 12.58
C LEU A 155 5.26 8.75 13.55
N PHE A 156 5.48 7.85 14.51
CA PHE A 156 6.53 7.99 15.53
C PHE A 156 7.87 7.42 15.09
N VAL A 157 7.86 6.31 14.33
CA VAL A 157 9.09 5.60 13.93
C VAL A 157 9.75 6.25 12.71
N SER A 158 8.97 6.79 11.77
CA SER A 158 9.52 7.37 10.53
C SER A 158 10.54 8.50 10.76
N PRO A 159 10.33 9.47 11.68
CA PRO A 159 11.28 10.56 11.87
C PRO A 159 12.59 10.08 12.50
N PHE A 160 12.49 9.16 13.45
CA PHE A 160 13.63 8.55 14.09
C PHE A 160 14.53 7.82 13.08
N LEU A 161 13.91 7.01 12.21
CA LEU A 161 14.66 6.20 11.27
C LEU A 161 15.34 7.04 10.19
N ALA A 162 14.65 8.05 9.66
CA ALA A 162 15.21 8.91 8.64
C ALA A 162 16.31 9.84 9.19
N ASN A 163 16.27 10.23 10.47
CA ASN A 163 17.38 10.94 11.11
C ASN A 163 18.61 10.04 11.33
N LYS A 164 18.41 8.76 11.66
CA LYS A 164 19.52 7.84 11.98
C LYS A 164 20.18 7.20 10.76
N PHE A 165 19.38 6.82 9.75
CA PHE A 165 19.85 6.06 8.59
C PHE A 165 19.72 6.81 7.26
N GLY A 166 19.07 7.98 7.25
CA GLY A 166 18.67 8.68 6.02
C GLY A 166 17.44 8.06 5.36
N LYS A 167 16.72 8.85 4.54
CA LYS A 167 15.46 8.43 3.89
C LYS A 167 15.64 7.16 3.05
N LYS A 168 16.68 7.12 2.18
CA LYS A 168 16.93 5.98 1.26
C LYS A 168 17.19 4.67 2.02
N ASN A 169 18.22 4.64 2.89
CA ASN A 169 18.63 3.41 3.56
C ASN A 169 17.58 2.97 4.60
N GLY A 170 16.92 3.93 5.27
CA GLY A 170 15.79 3.65 6.16
C GLY A 170 14.62 2.99 5.42
N ALA A 171 14.23 3.53 4.26
CA ALA A 171 13.19 2.94 3.43
C ALA A 171 13.58 1.53 2.96
N LEU A 172 14.79 1.34 2.43
CA LEU A 172 15.29 0.03 2.01
C LEU A 172 15.26 -1.02 3.13
N PHE A 173 15.72 -0.65 4.33
CA PHE A 173 15.75 -1.55 5.47
C PHE A 173 14.33 -1.93 5.93
N LEU A 174 13.43 -0.97 6.05
CA LEU A 174 12.04 -1.22 6.44
C LEU A 174 11.31 -2.05 5.39
N PHE A 175 11.56 -1.76 4.11
CA PHE A 175 10.98 -2.50 3.01
C PHE A 175 11.43 -3.96 3.00
N ALA A 176 12.74 -4.20 3.19
CA ALA A 176 13.29 -5.55 3.30
C ALA A 176 12.77 -6.28 4.55
N THR A 177 12.59 -5.56 5.66
CA THR A 177 11.99 -6.11 6.89
C THR A 177 10.55 -6.52 6.64
N SER A 178 9.74 -5.64 6.03
CA SER A 178 8.35 -5.92 5.68
C SER A 178 8.22 -7.20 4.85
N LEU A 179 9.04 -7.30 3.78
CA LEU A 179 9.10 -8.49 2.91
C LEU A 179 9.38 -9.77 3.69
N THR A 180 10.42 -9.73 4.52
CA THR A 180 10.94 -10.89 5.23
C THR A 180 9.93 -11.39 6.25
N VAL A 181 9.22 -10.46 6.92
CA VAL A 181 8.24 -10.81 7.95
C VAL A 181 6.95 -11.33 7.31
N GLU A 182 6.39 -10.65 6.30
CA GLU A 182 5.13 -11.07 5.63
C GLU A 182 5.28 -12.45 4.96
N ASN A 183 6.34 -12.67 4.19
CA ASN A 183 6.56 -13.97 3.57
C ASN A 183 7.10 -14.99 4.59
N GLY A 184 7.82 -14.54 5.61
CA GLY A 184 8.46 -15.40 6.60
C GLY A 184 7.46 -16.28 7.35
N ILE A 185 6.33 -15.72 7.79
CA ILE A 185 5.32 -16.51 8.49
C ILE A 185 4.69 -17.60 7.58
N ILE A 186 4.50 -17.30 6.29
CA ILE A 186 3.99 -18.26 5.31
C ILE A 186 5.04 -19.34 5.05
N ILE A 187 6.31 -18.97 4.87
CA ILE A 187 7.42 -19.91 4.69
C ILE A 187 7.54 -20.84 5.91
N LEU A 188 7.47 -20.29 7.13
CA LEU A 188 7.50 -21.09 8.36
C LEU A 188 6.35 -22.10 8.42
N ARG A 189 5.17 -21.74 7.91
CA ARG A 189 4.04 -22.67 7.78
C ARG A 189 4.34 -23.77 6.77
N LEU A 190 4.82 -23.41 5.58
CA LEU A 190 5.12 -24.35 4.49
C LEU A 190 6.25 -25.33 4.85
N LEU A 191 7.20 -24.91 5.70
CA LEU A 191 8.27 -25.75 6.21
C LEU A 191 7.85 -26.63 7.41
N GLY A 192 6.60 -26.49 7.90
CA GLY A 192 6.09 -27.29 9.01
C GLY A 192 6.59 -26.86 10.39
N PHE A 193 7.14 -25.64 10.54
CA PHE A 193 7.62 -25.14 11.84
C PHE A 193 6.50 -24.59 12.73
N LEU A 194 5.32 -24.33 12.18
CA LEU A 194 4.15 -23.84 12.93
C LEU A 194 3.22 -25.00 13.32
N PRO A 195 2.59 -24.94 14.51
CA PRO A 195 1.62 -25.94 14.96
C PRO A 195 0.35 -25.94 14.09
N GLU A 196 -0.51 -26.93 14.28
CA GLU A 196 -1.78 -27.07 13.55
C GLU A 196 -2.70 -25.84 13.69
N ASN A 197 -3.60 -25.69 12.71
CA ASN A 197 -4.59 -24.60 12.69
C ASN A 197 -5.46 -24.65 13.96
N GLY A 198 -5.86 -23.48 14.47
CA GLY A 198 -6.61 -23.34 15.74
C GLY A 198 -5.74 -23.15 16.99
N SER A 199 -4.41 -23.36 16.91
CA SER A 199 -3.51 -23.00 18.01
C SER A 199 -3.41 -21.48 18.19
N PRO A 200 -3.49 -20.94 19.43
CA PRO A 200 -3.30 -19.50 19.70
C PRO A 200 -1.93 -18.97 19.25
N ILE A 201 -0.93 -19.86 19.15
CA ILE A 201 0.43 -19.51 18.67
C ILE A 201 0.40 -19.10 17.20
N VAL A 202 -0.43 -19.74 16.37
CA VAL A 202 -0.57 -19.39 14.95
C VAL A 202 -1.18 -18.01 14.82
N LEU A 203 -2.26 -17.74 15.56
CA LEU A 203 -2.90 -16.41 15.57
C LEU A 203 -1.94 -15.33 16.05
N ALA A 204 -1.24 -15.55 17.17
CA ALA A 204 -0.27 -14.59 17.70
C ALA A 204 0.89 -14.36 16.72
N GLY A 205 1.41 -15.43 16.10
CA GLY A 205 2.45 -15.37 15.09
C GLY A 205 2.02 -14.54 13.87
N VAL A 206 0.87 -14.86 13.28
CA VAL A 206 0.33 -14.11 12.14
C VAL A 206 0.05 -12.66 12.52
N LEU A 207 -0.56 -12.39 13.68
CA LEU A 207 -0.84 -11.04 14.13
C LEU A 207 0.44 -10.21 14.27
N ILE A 208 1.46 -10.73 14.96
CA ILE A 208 2.71 -10.00 15.20
C ILE A 208 3.46 -9.78 13.88
N PHE A 209 3.61 -10.82 13.08
CA PHE A 209 4.34 -10.74 11.81
C PHE A 209 3.62 -9.79 10.85
N HIS A 210 2.31 -9.94 10.69
CA HIS A 210 1.53 -9.07 9.80
C HIS A 210 1.50 -7.62 10.30
N PHE A 211 1.39 -7.39 11.61
CA PHE A 211 1.45 -6.04 12.17
C PHE A 211 2.80 -5.36 11.89
N ILE A 212 3.91 -6.04 12.12
CA ILE A 212 5.26 -5.53 11.83
C ILE A 212 5.43 -5.32 10.31
N GLY A 213 4.97 -6.30 9.51
CA GLY A 213 5.01 -6.28 8.06
C GLY A 213 4.31 -5.06 7.49
N VAL A 214 3.05 -4.84 7.87
CA VAL A 214 2.25 -3.69 7.48
C VAL A 214 2.87 -2.40 8.01
N ALA A 215 3.19 -2.28 9.30
CA ALA A 215 3.74 -1.04 9.88
C ALA A 215 5.03 -0.60 9.17
N THR A 216 5.95 -1.53 8.92
CA THR A 216 7.20 -1.24 8.21
C THR A 216 6.96 -0.93 6.72
N SER A 217 5.99 -1.59 6.07
CA SER A 217 5.60 -1.30 4.69
C SER A 217 5.06 0.13 4.53
N VAL A 218 4.18 0.56 5.44
CA VAL A 218 3.55 1.89 5.43
C VAL A 218 4.62 2.96 5.56
N ILE A 219 5.54 2.81 6.52
CA ILE A 219 6.64 3.77 6.71
C ILE A 219 7.52 3.84 5.47
N SER A 220 7.89 2.69 4.91
CA SER A 220 8.73 2.64 3.71
C SER A 220 8.05 3.29 2.52
N PHE A 221 6.78 2.99 2.28
CA PHE A 221 6.01 3.53 1.16
C PHE A 221 5.86 5.05 1.29
N THR A 222 5.53 5.55 2.49
CA THR A 222 5.44 7.00 2.77
C THR A 222 6.78 7.70 2.57
N THR A 223 7.89 7.07 2.98
CA THR A 223 9.24 7.61 2.79
C THR A 223 9.61 7.70 1.32
N LEU A 224 9.34 6.64 0.54
CA LEU A 224 9.56 6.64 -0.91
C LEU A 224 8.69 7.69 -1.61
N ASN A 225 7.44 7.85 -1.19
CA ASN A 225 6.57 8.91 -1.71
C ASN A 225 7.12 10.31 -1.43
N SER A 226 7.69 10.54 -0.24
CA SER A 226 8.40 11.79 0.04
C SER A 226 9.62 11.97 -0.86
N MET A 227 10.39 10.91 -1.13
CA MET A 227 11.53 10.98 -2.05
C MET A 227 11.13 11.28 -3.50
N VAL A 228 9.92 10.86 -3.93
CA VAL A 228 9.37 11.26 -5.23
C VAL A 228 8.99 12.74 -5.22
N TRP A 229 8.42 13.25 -4.12
CA TRP A 229 8.20 14.68 -3.97
C TRP A 229 9.50 15.46 -4.06
N ASP A 230 10.57 15.02 -3.38
CA ASP A 230 11.93 15.61 -3.45
C ASP A 230 12.52 15.65 -4.88
N THR A 231 11.94 14.92 -5.85
CA THR A 231 12.34 14.96 -7.28
C THR A 231 11.48 15.88 -8.12
N VAL A 232 10.34 16.34 -7.62
CA VAL A 232 9.51 17.34 -8.30
C VAL A 232 10.26 18.66 -8.40
N GLU A 233 10.95 19.07 -7.33
CA GLU A 233 11.80 20.27 -7.35
C GLU A 233 12.95 20.11 -8.36
N GLU A 234 13.54 18.91 -8.47
CA GLU A 234 14.59 18.64 -9.48
C GLU A 234 14.06 18.77 -10.92
N VAL A 235 12.84 18.29 -11.17
CA VAL A 235 12.19 18.44 -12.47
C VAL A 235 11.91 19.92 -12.75
N GLU A 236 11.46 20.69 -11.77
CA GLU A 236 11.21 22.13 -11.92
C GLU A 236 12.49 22.89 -12.26
N ILE A 237 13.61 22.63 -11.57
CA ILE A 237 14.92 23.23 -11.87
C ILE A 237 15.31 22.97 -13.33
N LYS A 238 15.15 21.73 -13.81
CA LYS A 238 15.59 21.32 -15.14
C LYS A 238 14.66 21.78 -16.27
N THR A 239 13.35 21.89 -15.99
CA THR A 239 12.34 22.20 -17.01
C THR A 239 11.87 23.65 -16.97
N GLY A 240 12.13 24.38 -15.88
CA GLY A 240 11.60 25.71 -15.60
C GLY A 240 10.07 25.75 -15.45
N ARG A 241 9.42 24.59 -15.29
CA ARG A 241 7.96 24.44 -15.28
C ARG A 241 7.51 23.74 -14.01
N ARG A 242 6.56 24.34 -13.31
CA ARG A 242 5.89 23.70 -12.17
C ARG A 242 4.86 22.69 -12.66
N MET A 243 5.16 21.40 -12.47
CA MET A 243 4.36 20.28 -13.02
C MET A 243 3.74 19.36 -11.94
N GLU A 244 3.56 19.87 -10.71
CA GLU A 244 3.02 19.13 -9.57
C GLU A 244 1.70 18.41 -9.89
N GLY A 245 0.75 19.09 -10.55
CA GLY A 245 -0.55 18.50 -10.90
C GLY A 245 -0.46 17.33 -11.88
N THR A 246 0.40 17.44 -12.90
CA THR A 246 0.64 16.37 -13.88
C THR A 246 1.33 15.17 -13.22
N LEU A 247 2.30 15.44 -12.35
CA LEU A 247 3.01 14.42 -11.58
C LEU A 247 2.10 13.67 -10.60
N LEU A 248 1.23 14.41 -9.91
CA LEU A 248 0.22 13.84 -9.02
C LEU A 248 -0.76 12.95 -9.80
N ALA A 249 -1.27 13.43 -10.93
CA ALA A 249 -2.17 12.67 -11.80
C ALA A 249 -1.52 11.38 -12.33
N ALA A 250 -0.26 11.47 -12.80
CA ALA A 250 0.54 10.33 -13.25
C ALA A 250 0.65 9.26 -12.17
N ARG A 251 0.96 9.69 -10.94
CA ARG A 251 1.11 8.83 -9.77
C ARG A 251 -0.20 8.16 -9.39
N SER A 252 -1.30 8.91 -9.29
CA SER A 252 -2.62 8.33 -8.98
C SER A 252 -3.08 7.33 -10.05
N PHE A 253 -2.80 7.62 -11.33
CA PHE A 253 -3.06 6.68 -12.42
C PHE A 253 -2.23 5.40 -12.26
N ALA A 254 -0.93 5.53 -12.04
CA ALA A 254 -0.04 4.39 -11.83
C ALA A 254 -0.50 3.51 -10.66
N GLN A 255 -0.92 4.13 -9.54
CA GLN A 255 -1.42 3.40 -8.37
C GLN A 255 -2.67 2.55 -8.68
N LYS A 256 -3.58 3.06 -9.51
CA LYS A 256 -4.74 2.27 -9.97
C LYS A 256 -4.33 1.11 -10.86
N CYS A 257 -3.39 1.33 -11.78
CA CYS A 257 -2.84 0.26 -12.62
C CYS A 257 -2.12 -0.82 -11.79
N MET A 258 -1.33 -0.41 -10.80
CA MET A 258 -0.65 -1.33 -9.86
C MET A 258 -1.65 -2.21 -9.11
N SER A 259 -2.72 -1.62 -8.58
CA SER A 259 -3.77 -2.35 -7.86
C SER A 259 -4.45 -3.39 -8.77
N GLY A 260 -4.81 -3.02 -10.00
CA GLY A 260 -5.37 -3.93 -10.99
C GLY A 260 -4.41 -5.05 -11.40
N ALA A 261 -3.13 -4.73 -11.61
CA ALA A 261 -2.10 -5.72 -11.92
C ALA A 261 -1.87 -6.70 -10.77
N GLY A 262 -1.93 -6.24 -9.51
CA GLY A 262 -1.86 -7.11 -8.33
C GLY A 262 -3.05 -8.07 -8.24
N ALA A 263 -4.27 -7.59 -8.52
CA ALA A 263 -5.47 -8.43 -8.57
C ALA A 263 -5.39 -9.48 -9.69
N PHE A 264 -4.92 -9.08 -10.87
CA PHE A 264 -4.67 -10.00 -11.98
C PHE A 264 -3.65 -11.08 -11.62
N ALA A 265 -2.52 -10.69 -11.01
CA ALA A 265 -1.49 -11.63 -10.57
C ALA A 265 -2.00 -12.59 -9.48
N ALA A 266 -2.81 -12.10 -8.53
CA ALA A 266 -3.48 -12.95 -7.54
C ALA A 266 -4.40 -13.99 -8.21
N GLY A 267 -5.18 -13.59 -9.22
CA GLY A 267 -6.00 -14.52 -10.01
C GLY A 267 -5.17 -15.57 -10.75
N MET A 268 -4.02 -15.18 -11.32
CA MET A 268 -3.08 -16.11 -11.95
C MET A 268 -2.49 -17.12 -10.95
N ILE A 269 -2.16 -16.68 -9.73
CA ILE A 269 -1.66 -17.56 -8.66
C ILE A 269 -2.72 -18.61 -8.29
N LEU A 270 -3.98 -18.20 -8.12
CA LEU A 270 -5.08 -19.12 -7.83
C LEU A 270 -5.32 -20.10 -8.99
N THR A 271 -5.25 -19.62 -10.23
CA THR A 271 -5.39 -20.46 -11.43
C THR A 271 -4.29 -21.50 -11.51
N PHE A 272 -3.03 -21.09 -11.27
CA PHE A 272 -1.88 -22.00 -11.29
C PHE A 272 -1.94 -23.05 -10.17
N ALA A 273 -2.43 -22.67 -8.99
CA ALA A 273 -2.66 -23.61 -7.90
C ALA A 273 -3.86 -24.55 -8.12
N ALA A 274 -4.58 -24.42 -9.25
CA ALA A 274 -5.82 -25.15 -9.53
C ALA A 274 -6.86 -24.99 -8.40
N TRP A 275 -7.04 -23.74 -7.93
CA TRP A 275 -7.93 -23.45 -6.80
C TRP A 275 -9.35 -23.95 -7.06
N PRO A 276 -9.95 -24.73 -6.14
CA PRO A 276 -11.24 -25.37 -6.40
C PRO A 276 -12.39 -24.37 -6.43
N GLU A 277 -13.35 -24.61 -7.32
CA GLU A 277 -14.63 -23.90 -7.30
C GLU A 277 -15.42 -24.24 -6.04
N ASN A 278 -16.09 -23.25 -5.44
CA ASN A 278 -16.87 -23.42 -4.20
C ASN A 278 -16.06 -24.04 -3.04
N ALA A 279 -14.79 -23.66 -2.93
CA ALA A 279 -13.91 -24.11 -1.86
C ALA A 279 -14.55 -23.94 -0.48
N VAL A 280 -14.46 -24.98 0.34
CA VAL A 280 -14.88 -24.96 1.76
C VAL A 280 -13.63 -24.94 2.64
N PRO A 281 -13.53 -24.02 3.63
CA PRO A 281 -12.43 -24.02 4.59
C PRO A 281 -12.21 -25.39 5.24
N GLY A 282 -10.96 -25.82 5.36
CA GLY A 282 -10.58 -27.12 5.92
C GLY A 282 -10.82 -28.33 4.99
N GLN A 283 -11.38 -28.14 3.78
CA GLN A 283 -11.59 -29.21 2.79
C GLN A 283 -10.75 -29.03 1.52
N VAL A 284 -9.96 -27.95 1.43
CA VAL A 284 -9.03 -27.74 0.31
C VAL A 284 -7.84 -28.69 0.48
N ASP A 285 -7.46 -29.37 -0.61
CA ASP A 285 -6.34 -30.30 -0.62
C ASP A 285 -5.04 -29.60 -0.14
N SER A 286 -4.26 -30.29 0.68
CA SER A 286 -3.00 -29.78 1.21
C SER A 286 -1.98 -29.52 0.10
N GLU A 287 -2.02 -30.27 -1.01
CA GLU A 287 -1.16 -30.03 -2.19
C GLU A 287 -1.52 -28.72 -2.89
N ILE A 288 -2.81 -28.38 -2.98
CA ILE A 288 -3.29 -27.12 -3.53
C ILE A 288 -2.87 -25.96 -2.62
N LEU A 289 -3.04 -26.09 -1.30
CA LEU A 289 -2.63 -25.07 -0.33
C LEU A 289 -1.11 -24.84 -0.35
N PHE A 290 -0.32 -25.91 -0.50
CA PHE A 290 1.12 -25.82 -0.63
C PHE A 290 1.52 -25.12 -1.93
N THR A 291 0.95 -25.52 -3.06
CA THR A 291 1.22 -24.91 -4.38
C THR A 291 0.84 -23.44 -4.40
N PHE A 292 -0.32 -23.10 -3.82
CA PHE A 292 -0.78 -21.73 -3.61
C PHE A 292 0.23 -20.91 -2.80
N GLY A 293 0.62 -21.40 -1.62
CA GLY A 293 1.55 -20.70 -0.73
C GLY A 293 2.93 -20.49 -1.38
N VAL A 294 3.49 -21.53 -2.00
CA VAL A 294 4.80 -21.44 -2.66
C VAL A 294 4.76 -20.47 -3.85
N THR A 295 3.73 -20.55 -4.69
CA THR A 295 3.61 -19.69 -5.87
C THR A 295 3.43 -18.23 -5.47
N ALA A 296 2.59 -17.96 -4.46
CA ALA A 296 2.37 -16.62 -3.95
C ALA A 296 3.64 -16.02 -3.32
N VAL A 297 4.33 -16.77 -2.46
CA VAL A 297 5.59 -16.35 -1.84
C VAL A 297 6.67 -16.12 -2.91
N THR A 298 6.76 -16.98 -3.91
CA THR A 298 7.76 -16.85 -4.99
C THR A 298 7.49 -15.60 -5.83
N ALA A 299 6.24 -15.38 -6.25
CA ALA A 299 5.85 -14.18 -7.01
C ALA A 299 6.13 -12.90 -6.21
N SER A 300 5.81 -12.91 -4.91
CA SER A 300 6.13 -11.82 -3.99
C SER A 300 7.64 -11.58 -3.93
N ILE A 301 8.45 -12.58 -3.56
CA ILE A 301 9.90 -12.42 -3.44
C ILE A 301 10.54 -11.88 -4.73
N ILE A 302 10.11 -12.35 -5.91
CA ILE A 302 10.63 -11.86 -7.21
C ILE A 302 10.33 -10.37 -7.41
N LEU A 303 9.07 -9.95 -7.29
CA LEU A 303 8.67 -8.55 -7.52
C LEU A 303 9.36 -7.60 -6.53
N TRP A 304 9.47 -8.02 -5.28
CA TRP A 304 10.09 -7.20 -4.24
C TRP A 304 11.62 -7.17 -4.37
N ALA A 305 12.26 -8.27 -4.78
CA ALA A 305 13.70 -8.29 -5.08
C ALA A 305 14.04 -7.35 -6.23
N ILE A 306 13.21 -7.33 -7.29
CA ILE A 306 13.34 -6.37 -8.39
C ILE A 306 13.20 -4.94 -7.88
N SER A 307 12.24 -4.67 -6.99
CA SER A 307 12.09 -3.33 -6.39
C SER A 307 13.31 -2.92 -5.57
N LEU A 308 13.78 -3.76 -4.64
CA LEU A 308 14.97 -3.50 -3.82
C LEU A 308 16.21 -3.25 -4.69
N PHE A 309 16.41 -4.09 -5.71
CA PHE A 309 17.48 -3.91 -6.68
C PHE A 309 17.37 -2.58 -7.41
N THR A 310 16.17 -2.20 -7.85
CA THR A 310 15.92 -0.92 -8.54
C THR A 310 16.22 0.27 -7.62
N ILE A 311 15.72 0.27 -6.38
CA ILE A 311 15.94 1.36 -5.40
C ILE A 311 17.43 1.49 -5.05
N SER A 312 18.22 0.40 -5.10
CA SER A 312 19.65 0.46 -4.81
C SER A 312 20.40 1.46 -5.73
N PHE A 313 19.92 1.65 -6.96
CA PHE A 313 20.48 2.60 -7.94
C PHE A 313 20.12 4.07 -7.71
N VAL A 314 19.22 4.38 -6.76
CA VAL A 314 18.88 5.78 -6.42
C VAL A 314 20.11 6.46 -5.81
N THR A 315 20.58 7.56 -6.40
CA THR A 315 21.78 8.25 -5.91
C THR A 315 21.48 9.39 -4.95
N THR A 316 20.21 9.70 -4.68
CA THR A 316 19.80 10.84 -3.86
C THR A 316 20.28 10.70 -2.42
N THR A 317 21.17 11.61 -2.00
CA THR A 317 21.58 11.81 -0.60
C THR A 317 20.80 12.96 0.03
N LYS A 318 20.78 13.02 1.37
CA LYS A 318 20.16 14.13 2.11
C LYS A 318 20.79 15.49 1.73
N GLU A 319 22.11 15.52 1.57
CA GLU A 319 22.87 16.70 1.15
C GLU A 319 22.47 17.18 -0.26
N SER A 320 22.26 16.26 -1.22
CA SER A 320 21.82 16.62 -2.57
C SER A 320 20.42 17.23 -2.61
N HIS A 321 19.56 16.97 -1.63
CA HIS A 321 18.25 17.60 -1.53
C HIS A 321 18.33 18.99 -0.89
N GLU A 322 19.13 19.16 0.17
CA GLU A 322 19.37 20.45 0.81
C GLU A 322 20.07 21.45 -0.14
N GLU A 323 20.99 21.00 -0.98
CA GLU A 323 21.61 21.81 -2.04
C GLU A 323 20.59 22.32 -3.08
N LYS A 324 19.63 21.49 -3.48
CA LYS A 324 18.58 21.88 -4.45
C LYS A 324 17.59 22.89 -3.87
N LEU A 325 17.26 22.77 -2.59
CA LEU A 325 16.39 23.75 -1.91
C LEU A 325 17.06 25.12 -1.80
N ASN A 326 18.38 25.14 -1.56
CA ASN A 326 19.18 26.36 -1.61
C ASN A 326 19.23 26.95 -3.03
N GLU A 327 19.38 26.13 -4.06
CA GLU A 327 19.41 26.56 -5.46
C GLU A 327 18.07 27.19 -5.93
N LEU A 328 16.95 26.78 -5.33
CA LEU A 328 15.61 27.32 -5.60
C LEU A 328 15.21 28.52 -4.71
N ASN A 329 16.09 28.99 -3.81
CA ASN A 329 15.81 30.06 -2.84
C ASN A 329 14.58 29.82 -1.93
N TYR A 330 14.19 28.58 -1.68
CA TYR A 330 13.01 28.31 -0.81
C TYR A 330 13.28 28.51 0.69
N ILE A 331 14.55 28.59 1.11
CA ILE A 331 14.93 28.69 2.52
C ILE A 331 14.91 30.15 3.03
N ASP A 332 15.17 31.14 2.15
CA ASP A 332 15.20 32.57 2.51
C ASP A 332 13.80 33.21 2.70
N MET A 333 12.71 32.50 2.39
CA MET A 333 11.35 33.02 2.59
C MET A 333 10.71 32.66 3.95
N THR A 334 11.50 32.10 4.87
CA THR A 334 11.02 31.69 6.22
C THR A 334 11.57 32.53 7.38
N GLU A 335 12.20 33.68 7.09
CA GLU A 335 12.44 34.74 8.10
C GLU A 335 11.29 35.76 8.16
#